data_AF-A0A6G6FQ07-F1
#
_entry.id   AF-A0A6G6FQ07-F1
#
_cell.length_a   1.000
_cell.length_b   1.000
_cell.length_c   1.000
_cell.angle_alpha   90.00
_cell.angle_beta   90.00
_cell.angle_gamma   90.00
#
_symmetry.space_group_name_H-M   'P 1'
#
loop_
_entity.id
_entity.type
_entity.pdbx_description
1 polymer ?
#
loop_
_entity_poly.entity_id
_entity_poly.type
_entity_poly.pdbx_seq_one_letter_code
_entity_poly.pdbx_strand_id
1 'polypeptide(L)'
;NQTQTRKIMAYSSIAHLGWMATISSIMTNILIMNLLIYLIMTTSVFFSLIISKSKTIQDTTSTWTLSPTLTIIMMLSLLSLGGLPPLTGFIPKWLIMEE
;
A
#
# COMPACT_ATOMS: atom_id res chain seq x y z
N ASN A 1 8.74 6.97 12.02
CA ASN A 1 9.58 6.21 13.00
C ASN A 1 8.80 5.05 13.62
N GLN A 2 8.38 4.07 12.82
CA GLN A 2 7.64 2.88 13.31
C GLN A 2 8.42 1.63 12.90
N THR A 3 8.64 0.71 13.85
CA THR A 3 9.33 -0.57 13.60
C THR A 3 8.38 -1.76 13.42
N GLN A 4 7.13 -1.59 13.86
CA GLN A 4 6.09 -2.61 13.79
C GLN A 4 5.31 -2.48 12.48
N THR A 5 5.23 -3.56 11.69
CA THR A 5 4.61 -3.56 10.34
C THR A 5 3.14 -3.15 10.39
N ARG A 6 2.39 -3.62 11.39
CA ARG A 6 0.99 -3.24 11.60
C ARG A 6 0.79 -1.74 11.81
N LYS A 7 1.70 -1.07 12.53
CA LYS A 7 1.62 0.39 12.73
C LYS A 7 1.91 1.13 11.44
N ILE A 8 2.89 0.66 10.66
CA ILE A 8 3.21 1.23 9.34
C ILE A 8 1.98 1.17 8.43
N MET A 9 1.31 0.01 8.36
CA MET A 9 0.09 -0.14 7.56
C MET A 9 -1.04 0.77 8.06
N ALA A 10 -1.21 0.96 9.37
CA ALA A 10 -2.19 1.91 9.91
C ALA A 10 -1.88 3.38 9.53
N TYR A 11 -0.61 3.79 9.55
CA TYR A 11 -0.26 5.13 9.05
C TYR A 11 -0.46 5.27 7.54
N SER A 12 -0.23 4.20 6.77
CA SER A 12 -0.54 4.20 5.34
C SER A 12 -2.04 4.38 5.07
N SER A 13 -2.91 3.77 5.89
CA SER A 13 -4.36 3.91 5.76
C SER A 13 -4.81 5.34 6.00
N ILE A 14 -4.23 6.00 7.00
CA ILE A 14 -4.51 7.41 7.30
C ILE A 14 -4.12 8.30 6.11
N ALA A 15 -2.96 8.05 5.49
CA ALA A 15 -2.52 8.83 4.33
C ALA A 15 -3.43 8.64 3.11
N HIS A 16 -3.86 7.41 2.82
CA HIS A 16 -4.78 7.12 1.72
C HIS A 16 -6.18 7.74 1.94
N LEU A 17 -6.69 7.72 3.18
CA LEU A 17 -7.90 8.45 3.54
C LEU A 17 -7.76 9.96 3.37
N GLY A 18 -6.57 10.52 3.62
CA GLY A 18 -6.27 11.92 3.33
C GLY A 18 -6.46 12.27 1.86
N TRP A 19 -5.94 11.44 0.94
CA TRP A 19 -6.17 11.59 -0.51
C TRP A 19 -7.63 11.41 -0.90
N MET A 20 -8.38 10.52 -0.24
CA MET A 20 -9.81 10.36 -0.51
C MET A 20 -10.60 11.59 -0.06
N ALA A 21 -10.22 12.20 1.06
CA ALA A 21 -10.89 13.39 1.58
C ALA A 21 -10.80 14.57 0.61
N THR A 22 -9.66 14.78 -0.06
CA THR A 22 -9.48 15.91 -0.98
C THR A 22 -10.39 15.84 -2.20
N ILE A 23 -10.62 14.64 -2.74
CA ILE A 23 -11.44 14.46 -3.95
C ILE A 23 -12.93 14.21 -3.67
N SER A 24 -13.30 14.03 -2.39
CA SER A 24 -14.65 13.61 -1.98
C SER A 24 -15.77 14.54 -2.45
N SER A 25 -15.51 15.85 -2.53
CA SER A 25 -16.48 16.88 -2.97
C SER A 25 -16.44 17.18 -4.46
N ILE A 26 -15.44 16.69 -5.19
CA ILE A 26 -15.22 17.01 -6.62
C ILE A 26 -15.72 15.84 -7.48
N MET A 27 -15.13 14.66 -7.31
CA MET A 27 -15.45 13.48 -8.12
C MET A 27 -15.43 12.20 -7.29
N THR A 28 -16.63 11.70 -6.96
CA THR A 28 -16.81 10.47 -6.19
C THR A 28 -16.31 9.21 -6.91
N ASN A 29 -16.24 9.21 -8.23
CA ASN A 29 -15.75 8.07 -9.00
C ASN A 29 -14.25 7.81 -8.74
N ILE A 30 -13.42 8.86 -8.70
CA ILE A 30 -11.98 8.77 -8.41
C ILE A 30 -11.76 8.32 -6.96
N LEU A 31 -12.61 8.77 -6.02
CA LEU A 31 -12.61 8.30 -4.64
C LEU A 31 -12.83 6.79 -4.54
N ILE A 32 -13.87 6.27 -5.20
CA ILE A 32 -14.19 4.83 -5.20
C ILE A 32 -13.04 4.03 -5.82
N MET A 33 -12.47 4.52 -6.92
CA MET A 33 -11.32 3.88 -7.55
C MET A 33 -10.11 3.83 -6.61
N ASN A 34 -9.78 4.93 -5.91
CA ASN A 34 -8.70 4.95 -4.93
C ASN A 34 -8.95 3.94 -3.79
N LEU A 35 -10.19 3.86 -3.30
CA LEU A 35 -10.57 2.90 -2.27
C LEU A 35 -10.38 1.45 -2.72
N LEU A 36 -10.83 1.10 -3.93
CA LEU A 36 -10.69 -0.25 -4.48
C LEU A 36 -9.22 -0.65 -4.63
N ILE A 37 -8.40 0.23 -5.20
CA ILE A 37 -6.95 0.00 -5.34
C ILE A 37 -6.34 -0.20 -3.96
N TYR A 38 -6.63 0.69 -3.01
CA TYR A 38 -6.11 0.60 -1.65
C TYR A 38 -6.47 -0.73 -0.95
N LEU A 39 -7.71 -1.21 -1.07
CA LEU A 39 -8.14 -2.49 -0.50
C LEU A 39 -7.40 -3.68 -1.11
N ILE A 40 -7.23 -3.72 -2.44
CA ILE A 40 -6.50 -4.80 -3.12
C ILE A 40 -5.02 -4.79 -2.70
N MET A 41 -4.40 -3.62 -2.64
CA MET A 41 -2.98 -3.52 -2.28
C MET A 41 -2.73 -3.89 -0.82
N THR A 42 -3.56 -3.41 0.11
CA THR A 42 -3.40 -3.71 1.53
C THR A 42 -3.63 -5.18 1.86
N THR A 43 -4.64 -5.81 1.26
CA THR A 43 -4.88 -7.25 1.41
C THR A 43 -3.67 -8.07 0.92
N SER A 44 -3.08 -7.70 -0.21
CA SER A 44 -1.87 -8.37 -0.72
C SER A 44 -0.68 -8.28 0.26
N VAL A 45 -0.45 -7.10 0.86
CA VAL A 45 0.63 -6.88 1.85
C VAL A 45 0.34 -7.62 3.15
N PHE A 46 -0.90 -7.59 3.65
CA PHE A 46 -1.25 -8.35 4.85
C PHE A 46 -1.08 -9.85 4.63
N PHE A 47 -1.44 -10.36 3.45
CA PHE A 47 -1.25 -11.76 3.12
C PHE A 47 0.23 -12.15 3.10
N SER A 48 1.11 -11.33 2.50
CA SER A 48 2.56 -11.61 2.52
C SER A 48 3.16 -11.57 3.93
N LEU A 49 2.72 -10.64 4.78
CA LEU A 49 3.14 -10.55 6.18
C LEU A 49 2.66 -11.77 7.00
N ILE A 50 1.44 -12.27 6.75
CA ILE A 50 0.89 -13.46 7.41
C ILE A 50 1.67 -14.71 7.01
N ILE A 51 1.92 -14.91 5.71
CA ILE A 51 2.70 -16.06 5.20
C ILE A 51 4.10 -16.08 5.80
N SER A 52 4.76 -14.93 5.82
CA SER A 52 6.11 -14.79 6.39
C SER A 52 6.15 -14.72 7.92
N LYS A 53 4.99 -14.65 8.60
CA LYS A 53 4.85 -14.44 10.05
C LYS A 53 5.62 -13.21 10.56
N SER A 54 5.80 -12.19 9.73
CA SER A 54 6.61 -11.01 10.04
C SER A 54 5.80 -9.92 10.76
N LYS A 55 6.25 -9.52 11.96
CA LYS A 55 5.58 -8.48 12.77
C LYS A 55 6.40 -7.19 12.84
N THR A 56 7.71 -7.30 12.66
CA THR A 56 8.66 -6.19 12.67
C THR A 56 9.35 -6.04 11.33
N ILE A 57 9.93 -4.86 11.07
CA ILE A 57 10.76 -4.64 9.88
C ILE A 57 11.92 -5.64 9.83
N GLN A 58 12.52 -5.98 10.99
CA GLN A 58 13.64 -6.91 11.02
C GLN A 58 13.23 -8.32 10.60
N ASP A 59 12.01 -8.76 10.91
CA ASP A 59 11.52 -10.06 10.45
C ASP A 59 11.38 -10.12 8.92
N THR A 60 11.17 -8.99 8.26
CA THR A 60 11.05 -8.95 6.80
C THR A 60 12.38 -9.17 6.08
N THR A 61 13.53 -8.93 6.73
CA THR A 61 14.84 -9.09 6.06
C THR A 61 15.23 -10.56 5.88
N SER A 62 14.78 -11.45 6.76
CA SER A 62 15.01 -12.89 6.65
C SER A 62 14.15 -13.56 5.58
N THR A 63 13.09 -12.89 5.10
CA THR A 63 12.20 -13.46 4.07
C THR A 63 12.86 -13.59 2.70
N TRP A 64 13.90 -12.78 2.43
CA TRP A 64 14.64 -12.82 1.16
C TRP A 64 15.35 -14.16 0.96
N THR A 65 15.96 -14.70 2.02
CA THR A 65 16.71 -15.96 1.96
C THR A 65 15.78 -17.17 1.89
N LEU A 66 14.58 -17.07 2.45
CA LEU A 66 13.59 -18.16 2.47
C LEU A 66 12.75 -18.22 1.19
N SER A 67 12.31 -17.09 0.67
CA SER A 67 11.40 -17.03 -0.46
C SER A 67 11.56 -15.71 -1.23
N PRO A 68 12.52 -15.62 -2.18
CA PRO A 68 12.76 -14.39 -2.92
C PRO A 68 11.54 -13.93 -3.72
N THR A 69 10.72 -14.87 -4.24
CA THR A 69 9.48 -14.55 -4.96
C THR A 69 8.49 -13.77 -4.11
N LEU A 70 8.26 -14.20 -2.86
CA LEU A 70 7.37 -13.51 -1.92
C LEU A 70 7.88 -12.10 -1.61
N THR A 71 9.20 -11.94 -1.48
CA THR A 71 9.80 -10.62 -1.22
C THR A 71 9.65 -9.66 -2.38
N ILE A 72 9.77 -10.12 -3.62
CA ILE A 72 9.56 -9.30 -4.81
C ILE A 72 8.09 -8.84 -4.89
N ILE A 73 7.14 -9.76 -4.64
CA ILE A 73 5.71 -9.43 -4.63
C ILE A 73 5.40 -8.40 -3.54
N MET A 74 5.93 -8.60 -2.32
CA MET A 74 5.78 -7.66 -1.21
C MET A 74 6.42 -6.29 -1.51
N MET A 75 7.59 -6.28 -2.16
CA MET A 75 8.27 -5.05 -2.56
C MET A 75 7.42 -4.28 -3.57
N LEU A 76 6.95 -4.94 -4.64
CA LEU A 76 6.12 -4.30 -5.67
C LEU A 76 4.81 -3.76 -5.09
N SER A 77 4.19 -4.49 -4.15
CA SER A 77 2.96 -4.02 -3.52
C SER A 77 3.16 -2.80 -2.62
N LEU A 78 4.26 -2.76 -1.86
CA LEU A 78 4.63 -1.59 -1.06
C LEU A 78 4.99 -0.37 -1.91
N LEU A 79 5.73 -0.55 -3.02
CA LEU A 79 6.05 0.53 -3.95
C LEU A 79 4.79 1.11 -4.61
N SER A 80 3.80 0.26 -4.92
CA SER A 80 2.51 0.68 -5.45
C SER A 80 1.71 1.48 -4.41
N LEU A 81 1.68 1.07 -3.13
CA LEU A 81 1.09 1.89 -2.06
C LEU A 81 1.78 3.26 -1.90
N GLY A 82 3.09 3.31 -2.16
CA GLY A 82 3.88 4.54 -2.24
C GLY A 82 3.45 5.47 -3.38
N GLY A 83 2.85 4.93 -4.45
CA GLY A 83 2.42 5.70 -5.62
C GLY A 83 3.56 6.04 -6.56
N LEU A 84 4.44 5.06 -6.85
CA LEU A 84 5.50 5.24 -7.84
C LEU A 84 4.96 5.01 -9.27
N PRO A 85 5.26 5.90 -10.24
CA PRO A 85 5.05 5.61 -11.67
C PRO A 85 6.07 4.52 -12.04
N PRO A 86 5.69 3.26 -12.36
CA PRO A 86 4.69 2.79 -13.34
C PRO A 86 3.59 1.88 -12.75
N LEU A 87 3.32 1.98 -11.44
CA LEU A 87 2.43 1.06 -10.72
C LEU A 87 1.00 1.61 -10.60
N THR A 88 0.03 0.72 -10.39
CA THR A 88 -1.40 1.05 -10.35
C THR A 88 -1.78 2.01 -9.21
N GLY A 89 -1.06 1.99 -8.09
CA GLY A 89 -1.30 2.92 -6.98
C GLY A 89 -0.90 4.38 -7.25
N PHE A 90 -0.23 4.67 -8.37
CA PHE A 90 0.03 6.04 -8.81
C PHE A 90 -1.18 6.69 -9.48
N ILE A 91 -1.95 5.91 -10.26
CA ILE A 91 -3.08 6.38 -11.06
C ILE A 91 -4.10 7.22 -10.26
N PRO A 92 -4.63 6.76 -9.10
CA PRO A 92 -5.60 7.55 -8.36
C PRO A 92 -5.00 8.85 -7.82
N LYS A 93 -3.74 8.85 -7.38
CA LYS A 93 -3.08 10.06 -6.88
C LYS A 93 -2.84 11.07 -7.98
N TRP A 94 -2.46 10.59 -9.16
CA TRP A 94 -2.26 11.44 -10.33
C TRP A 94 -3.57 12.10 -10.77
N LEU A 95 -4.65 11.32 -10.90
CA LEU A 95 -5.98 11.86 -11.26
C LEU A 95 -6.51 12.85 -10.22
N ILE A 96 -6.29 12.62 -8.92
CA ILE A 96 -6.67 13.59 -7.87
C ILE A 96 -5.91 14.91 -7.99
N MET A 97 -4.70 14.91 -8.57
CA MET A 97 -3.94 16.15 -8.77
C MET A 97 -4.30 16.86 -10.08
N GLU A 98 -4.90 16.17 -11.03
CA GLU A 98 -5.33 16.73 -12.32
C GLU A 98 -6.67 17.47 -12.20
N GLU A 99 -7.54 17.01 -11.29
CA GLU A 99 -8.83 17.62 -10.94
C GLU A 99 -8.70 18.68 -9.83
#